data_AF-A0A937AZZ0-F1
#
_entry.id   AF-A0A937AZZ0-F1
#
_cell.length_a   1.000
_cell.length_b   1.000
_cell.length_c   1.000
_cell.angle_alpha   90.00
_cell.angle_beta   90.00
_cell.angle_gamma   90.00
#
_symmetry.space_group_name_H-M   'P 1'
#
loop_
_entity.id
_entity.type
_entity.pdbx_description
1 polymer ?
#
loop_
_entity_poly.entity_id
_entity_poly.type
_entity_poly.pdbx_seq_one_letter_code
_entity_poly.pdbx_strand_id
1 'polypeptide(L)'
;MDFLPALPDHDALDCRMPIRQTVPVVVASPHSGSIYAAEFLDQAAVPLTALRRAEDAFVDELFSAAPSLGMLFLAARFPRSYVDANREPYELDPGMFDGPLPRPLNHRTTRVAAGLGMIPRVAASGEAIYRGRVPAETIEQRLETCWRPYHQTLSLLVEHTYSSFGGALLIDAHSMPSSASNLGSRDR
;
A
#
# COMPACT_ATOMS: atom_id res chain seq x y z
N MET A 1 33.22 1.00 -1.50
CA MET A 1 32.38 -0.08 -0.96
C MET A 1 30.98 0.49 -0.93
N ASP A 2 30.12 0.06 -1.84
CA ASP A 2 28.75 0.58 -1.86
C ASP A 2 27.97 -0.11 -0.75
N PHE A 3 27.81 0.62 0.35
CA PHE A 3 27.02 0.19 1.49
C PHE A 3 25.54 0.31 1.12
N LEU A 4 24.76 -0.74 1.41
CA LEU A 4 23.30 -0.67 1.30
C LEU A 4 22.76 0.45 2.22
N PRO A 5 21.63 1.08 1.89
CA PRO A 5 21.07 2.12 2.72
C PRO A 5 20.71 1.53 4.09
N ALA A 6 20.95 2.30 5.15
CA ALA A 6 20.36 2.00 6.45
C ALA A 6 18.85 2.19 6.31
N LEU A 7 18.10 1.11 6.49
CA LEU A 7 16.65 1.17 6.40
C LEU A 7 16.05 1.47 7.77
N PRO A 8 14.95 2.25 7.82
CA PRO A 8 14.18 2.37 9.04
C PRO A 8 13.59 0.99 9.38
N ASP A 9 13.90 0.49 10.58
CA ASP A 9 13.17 -0.63 11.15
C ASP A 9 11.77 -0.14 11.52
N HIS A 10 10.75 -0.64 10.84
CA HIS A 10 9.39 -0.15 10.97
C HIS A 10 8.39 -1.30 10.82
N ASP A 11 7.60 -1.55 11.88
CA ASP A 11 6.67 -2.70 11.98
C ASP A 11 5.65 -2.79 10.83
N ALA A 12 5.36 -1.66 10.18
CA ALA A 12 4.44 -1.55 9.06
C ALA A 12 5.05 -1.99 7.71
N LEU A 13 6.36 -2.25 7.64
CA LEU A 13 7.10 -2.49 6.40
C LEU A 13 7.87 -3.81 6.47
N ASP A 14 8.00 -4.49 5.34
CA ASP A 14 8.91 -5.61 5.14
C ASP A 14 9.93 -5.20 4.08
N CYS A 15 11.15 -4.91 4.53
CA CYS A 15 12.24 -4.56 3.64
C CYS A 15 13.25 -5.69 3.58
N ARG A 16 13.50 -6.21 2.38
CA ARG A 16 14.41 -7.33 2.16
C ARG A 16 15.55 -6.87 1.26
N MET A 17 16.75 -6.89 1.82
CA MET A 17 17.95 -6.39 1.15
C MET A 17 18.81 -7.56 0.65
N PRO A 18 19.41 -7.45 -0.55
CA PRO A 18 20.37 -8.43 -1.03
C PRO A 18 21.66 -8.34 -0.20
N ILE A 19 22.53 -9.35 -0.25
CA ILE A 19 23.89 -9.22 0.33
C ILE A 19 24.66 -8.06 -0.34
N ARG A 20 24.42 -7.89 -1.64
CA ARG A 20 24.89 -6.77 -2.45
C ARG A 20 23.87 -6.50 -3.55
N GLN A 21 23.52 -5.24 -3.76
CA GLN A 21 22.72 -4.88 -4.93
C GLN A 21 23.58 -5.02 -6.20
N THR A 22 23.15 -5.82 -7.16
CA THR A 22 23.91 -6.08 -8.41
C THR A 22 23.17 -5.63 -9.67
N VAL A 23 21.93 -5.20 -9.54
CA VAL A 23 21.09 -4.69 -10.63
C VAL A 23 20.34 -3.42 -10.18
N PRO A 24 20.04 -2.49 -11.11
CA PRO A 24 19.38 -1.22 -10.78
C PRO A 24 17.86 -1.38 -10.60
N VAL A 25 17.42 -2.37 -9.81
CA VAL A 25 16.00 -2.72 -9.66
C VAL A 25 15.56 -2.64 -8.21
N VAL A 26 14.44 -1.94 -7.99
CA VAL A 26 13.68 -1.92 -6.74
C VAL A 26 12.32 -2.55 -7.04
N VAL A 27 11.90 -3.51 -6.22
CA VAL A 27 10.57 -4.11 -6.26
C VAL A 27 9.76 -3.61 -5.08
N ALA A 28 8.56 -3.11 -5.32
CA ALA A 28 7.65 -2.61 -4.31
C ALA A 28 6.33 -3.40 -4.37
N SER A 29 5.81 -3.85 -3.23
CA SER A 29 4.50 -4.48 -3.11
C SER A 29 3.64 -3.72 -2.08
N PRO A 30 2.88 -2.70 -2.52
CA PRO A 30 2.12 -1.85 -1.61
C PRO A 30 0.87 -2.52 -1.04
N HIS A 31 0.40 -3.63 -1.62
CA HIS A 31 -0.95 -4.17 -1.39
C HIS A 31 -0.99 -5.62 -0.88
N SER A 32 0.16 -6.25 -0.65
CA SER A 32 0.23 -7.63 -0.13
C SER A 32 0.06 -7.74 1.39
N GLY A 33 0.07 -6.61 2.11
CA GLY A 33 -0.03 -6.57 3.56
C GLY A 33 -1.31 -7.18 4.11
N SER A 34 -1.18 -7.99 5.15
CA SER A 34 -2.29 -8.75 5.76
C SER A 34 -2.29 -8.67 7.29
N ILE A 35 -1.57 -7.71 7.88
CA ILE A 35 -1.59 -7.46 9.34
C ILE A 35 -2.73 -6.49 9.67
N TYR A 36 -3.85 -7.03 10.13
CA TYR A 36 -5.00 -6.26 10.58
C TYR A 36 -4.92 -6.00 12.09
N ALA A 37 -4.72 -4.74 12.48
CA ALA A 37 -4.77 -4.34 13.89
C ALA A 37 -6.17 -4.59 14.49
N ALA A 38 -6.24 -5.01 15.75
CA ALA A 38 -7.50 -5.33 16.42
C ALA A 38 -8.46 -4.13 16.44
N GLU A 39 -7.92 -2.93 16.68
CA GLU A 39 -8.65 -1.68 16.73
C GLU A 39 -9.30 -1.33 15.38
N PHE A 40 -8.70 -1.76 14.27
CA PHE A 40 -9.30 -1.60 12.94
C PHE A 40 -10.45 -2.59 12.72
N LEU A 41 -10.28 -3.85 13.15
CA LEU A 41 -11.34 -4.86 13.05
C LEU A 41 -12.55 -4.51 13.91
N ASP A 42 -12.33 -3.91 15.08
CA ASP A 42 -13.40 -3.41 15.97
C ASP A 42 -14.18 -2.22 15.38
N GLN A 43 -13.63 -1.53 14.38
CA GLN A 43 -14.34 -0.47 13.64
C GLN A 43 -15.05 -1.01 12.38
N ALA A 44 -14.64 -2.19 11.90
CA ALA A 44 -15.10 -2.73 10.63
C ALA A 44 -16.55 -3.25 10.69
N ALA A 45 -17.41 -2.75 9.80
CA ALA A 45 -18.79 -3.24 9.60
C ALA A 45 -18.86 -4.55 8.81
N VAL A 46 -17.77 -4.96 8.18
CA VAL A 46 -17.65 -6.16 7.36
C VAL A 46 -16.71 -7.18 8.00
N PRO A 47 -16.89 -8.49 7.75
CA PRO A 47 -15.97 -9.50 8.26
C PRO A 47 -14.58 -9.35 7.66
N LEU A 48 -13.55 -9.86 8.37
CA LEU A 48 -12.17 -9.87 7.88
C LEU A 48 -12.07 -10.44 6.46
N THR A 49 -12.80 -11.52 6.15
CA THR A 49 -12.83 -12.12 4.81
C THR A 49 -13.22 -11.15 3.68
N ALA A 50 -14.06 -10.15 3.95
CA ALA A 50 -14.41 -9.12 2.99
C ALA A 50 -13.28 -8.09 2.81
N LEU A 51 -12.59 -7.73 3.89
CA LEU A 51 -11.42 -6.85 3.84
C LEU A 51 -10.26 -7.50 3.07
N ARG A 52 -10.02 -8.80 3.31
CA ARG A 52 -8.94 -9.56 2.67
C ARG A 52 -9.11 -9.71 1.15
N ARG A 53 -10.33 -9.56 0.63
CA ARG A 53 -10.57 -9.55 -0.83
C ARG A 53 -9.94 -8.36 -1.55
N ALA A 54 -9.55 -7.32 -0.83
CA ALA A 54 -8.80 -6.21 -1.39
C ALA A 54 -7.30 -6.53 -1.49
N GLU A 55 -6.77 -7.47 -0.70
CA GLU A 55 -5.33 -7.80 -0.72
C GLU A 55 -4.88 -8.19 -2.13
N ASP A 56 -3.71 -7.71 -2.52
CA ASP A 56 -2.94 -8.30 -3.60
C ASP A 56 -2.17 -9.50 -3.01
N ALA A 57 -2.94 -10.51 -2.60
CA ALA A 57 -2.46 -11.58 -1.73
C ALA A 57 -1.26 -12.32 -2.34
N PHE A 58 -0.24 -12.56 -1.51
CA PHE A 58 0.97 -13.32 -1.84
C PHE A 58 1.86 -12.70 -2.93
N VAL A 59 1.64 -11.43 -3.33
CA VAL A 59 2.56 -10.76 -4.26
C VAL A 59 3.96 -10.60 -3.64
N ASP A 60 4.06 -10.38 -2.33
CA ASP A 60 5.34 -10.36 -1.63
C ASP A 60 6.05 -11.72 -1.60
N GLU A 61 5.30 -12.81 -1.56
CA GLU A 61 5.84 -14.17 -1.68
C GLU A 61 6.27 -14.48 -3.12
N LEU A 62 5.48 -14.04 -4.11
CA LEU A 62 5.80 -14.17 -5.53
C LEU A 62 7.13 -13.50 -5.89
N PHE A 63 7.42 -12.37 -5.25
CA PHE A 63 8.67 -11.62 -5.41
C PHE A 63 9.72 -11.93 -4.33
N SER A 64 9.54 -12.97 -3.52
CA SER A 64 10.47 -13.35 -2.43
C SER A 64 11.91 -13.59 -2.88
N ALA A 65 12.12 -13.97 -4.14
CA ALA A 65 13.44 -14.19 -4.72
C ALA A 65 14.19 -12.89 -5.07
N ALA A 66 13.55 -11.72 -5.06
CA ALA A 66 14.15 -10.45 -5.50
C ALA A 66 15.51 -10.14 -4.83
N PRO A 67 15.69 -10.29 -3.49
CA PRO A 67 17.00 -10.09 -2.85
C PRO A 67 18.07 -11.08 -3.33
N SER A 68 17.71 -12.33 -3.62
CA SER A 68 18.67 -13.32 -4.12
C SER A 68 19.17 -13.00 -5.53
N LEU A 69 18.39 -12.22 -6.29
CA LEU A 69 18.73 -11.72 -7.64
C LEU A 69 19.43 -10.35 -7.59
N GLY A 70 19.78 -9.86 -6.39
CA GLY A 70 20.48 -8.59 -6.21
C GLY A 70 19.58 -7.36 -6.35
N MET A 71 18.26 -7.52 -6.22
CA MET A 71 17.27 -6.44 -6.24
C MET A 71 16.91 -6.02 -4.81
N LEU A 72 16.52 -4.76 -4.62
CA LEU A 72 15.94 -4.31 -3.35
C LEU A 72 14.45 -4.63 -3.34
N PHE A 73 13.88 -5.02 -2.20
CA PHE A 73 12.47 -5.35 -2.07
C PHE A 73 11.84 -4.62 -0.88
N LEU A 74 10.67 -4.02 -1.11
CA LEU A 74 9.82 -3.37 -0.10
C LEU A 74 8.40 -3.90 -0.23
N ALA A 75 7.78 -4.28 0.89
CA ALA A 75 6.35 -4.54 0.96
C ALA A 75 5.69 -3.82 2.13
N ALA A 76 4.44 -3.42 1.96
CA ALA A 76 3.60 -3.00 3.07
C ALA A 76 3.14 -4.24 3.86
N ARG A 77 3.16 -4.16 5.19
CA ARG A 77 2.59 -5.19 6.08
C ARG A 77 1.15 -4.88 6.47
N PHE A 78 0.76 -3.61 6.42
CA PHE A 78 -0.61 -3.15 6.63
C PHE A 78 -1.47 -3.40 5.39
N PRO A 79 -2.77 -3.70 5.55
CA PRO A 79 -3.64 -3.98 4.44
C PRO A 79 -4.08 -2.71 3.72
N ARG A 80 -4.23 -2.79 2.40
CA ARG A 80 -4.72 -1.64 1.60
C ARG A 80 -6.10 -1.14 1.99
N SER A 81 -6.93 -2.00 2.60
CA SER A 81 -8.24 -1.63 3.14
C SER A 81 -8.14 -0.72 4.37
N TYR A 82 -6.97 -0.67 5.01
CA TYR A 82 -6.64 0.26 6.09
C TYR A 82 -5.98 1.53 5.53
N VAL A 83 -4.90 1.38 4.77
CA VAL A 83 -4.23 2.47 4.05
C VAL A 83 -3.80 1.98 2.68
N ASP A 84 -4.31 2.58 1.62
CA ASP A 84 -3.84 2.31 0.27
C ASP A 84 -2.57 3.15 0.00
N ALA A 85 -1.41 2.51 0.12
CA ALA A 85 -0.11 3.16 -0.12
C ALA A 85 0.09 3.59 -1.58
N ASN A 86 -0.73 3.09 -2.53
CA ASN A 86 -0.69 3.46 -3.94
C ASN A 86 -1.74 4.55 -4.28
N ARG A 87 -2.06 5.40 -3.29
CA ARG A 87 -2.91 6.59 -3.42
C ARG A 87 -2.19 7.82 -2.90
N GLU A 88 -2.60 8.98 -3.41
CA GLU A 88 -2.08 10.28 -2.98
C GLU A 88 -2.43 10.52 -1.49
N PRO A 89 -1.53 11.11 -0.70
CA PRO A 89 -1.87 11.46 0.67
C PRO A 89 -3.01 12.47 0.66
N TYR A 90 -3.95 12.35 1.60
CA TYR A 90 -5.15 13.19 1.67
C TYR A 90 -6.14 13.03 0.49
N GLU A 91 -5.99 12.01 -0.37
CA GLU A 91 -7.03 11.60 -1.31
C GLU A 91 -8.15 10.85 -0.57
N LEU A 92 -9.12 11.59 -0.04
CA LEU A 92 -10.06 11.10 0.98
C LEU A 92 -11.49 11.56 0.74
N ASP A 93 -12.45 10.74 1.16
CA ASP A 93 -13.87 11.11 1.24
C ASP A 93 -14.14 11.85 2.57
N PRO A 94 -14.46 13.17 2.55
CA PRO A 94 -14.72 13.94 3.75
C PRO A 94 -15.90 13.40 4.57
N GLY A 95 -16.86 12.74 3.93
CA GLY A 95 -18.05 12.18 4.58
C GLY A 95 -17.74 10.98 5.48
N MET A 96 -16.54 10.40 5.37
CA MET A 96 -16.10 9.31 6.25
C MET A 96 -15.71 9.76 7.64
N PHE A 97 -15.44 11.04 7.85
CA PHE A 97 -14.72 11.50 9.03
C PHE A 97 -15.55 12.40 9.93
N ASP A 98 -15.29 12.28 11.24
CA ASP A 98 -15.83 13.11 12.30
C ASP A 98 -14.77 14.09 12.82
N GLY A 99 -15.11 15.38 12.88
CA GLY A 99 -14.24 16.44 13.37
C GLY A 99 -13.61 17.31 12.26
N PRO A 100 -12.69 18.22 12.62
CA PRO A 100 -12.03 19.11 11.68
C PRO A 100 -11.08 18.32 10.78
N LEU A 101 -11.20 18.51 9.47
CA LEU A 101 -10.38 17.81 8.49
C LEU A 101 -9.10 18.60 8.14
N PRO A 102 -7.98 17.92 7.85
CA PRO A 102 -6.78 18.56 7.35
C PRO A 102 -7.05 19.27 6.01
N ARG A 103 -6.20 20.23 5.66
CA ARG A 103 -6.27 20.94 4.38
C ARG A 103 -4.85 21.08 3.79
N PRO A 104 -4.67 20.91 2.48
CA PRO A 104 -5.70 20.58 1.48
C PRO A 104 -6.18 19.12 1.53
N LEU A 105 -7.36 18.85 0.99
CA LEU A 105 -7.94 17.51 0.80
C LEU A 105 -8.30 17.30 -0.66
N ASN A 106 -7.81 16.22 -1.26
CA ASN A 106 -8.19 15.82 -2.61
C ASN A 106 -9.39 14.87 -2.58
N HIS A 107 -10.61 15.42 -2.65
CA HIS A 107 -11.86 14.68 -2.48
C HIS A 107 -12.71 14.55 -3.74
N ARG A 108 -12.20 15.05 -4.89
CA ARG A 108 -12.98 15.15 -6.14
C ARG A 108 -12.55 14.14 -7.20
N THR A 109 -11.79 13.11 -6.82
CA THR A 109 -11.32 12.07 -7.73
C THR A 109 -12.40 11.01 -7.96
N THR A 110 -12.32 10.33 -9.10
CA THR A 110 -13.21 9.18 -9.40
C THR A 110 -13.00 8.04 -8.41
N ARG A 111 -11.80 7.90 -7.85
CA ARG A 111 -11.48 6.90 -6.82
C ARG A 111 -12.17 7.23 -5.50
N VAL A 112 -12.13 8.47 -5.04
CA VAL A 112 -12.87 8.91 -3.85
C VAL A 112 -14.38 8.71 -4.05
N ALA A 113 -14.91 9.10 -5.21
CA ALA A 113 -16.32 8.87 -5.54
C ALA A 113 -16.72 7.38 -5.48
N ALA A 114 -15.81 6.49 -5.89
CA ALA A 114 -15.97 5.03 -5.80
C ALA A 114 -15.69 4.45 -4.39
N GLY A 115 -15.30 5.27 -3.42
CA GLY A 115 -14.96 4.84 -2.07
C GLY A 115 -13.57 4.20 -1.92
N LEU A 116 -12.65 4.46 -2.87
CA LEU A 116 -11.33 3.83 -3.00
C LEU A 116 -10.17 4.84 -2.88
N GLY A 117 -10.32 5.84 -1.99
CA GLY A 117 -9.25 6.79 -1.64
C GLY A 117 -8.16 6.16 -0.77
N MET A 118 -7.22 6.99 -0.27
CA MET A 118 -6.11 6.58 0.60
C MET A 118 -6.58 5.79 1.82
N ILE A 119 -7.69 6.21 2.44
CA ILE A 119 -8.43 5.43 3.42
C ILE A 119 -9.73 4.98 2.74
N PRO A 120 -9.85 3.71 2.31
CA PRO A 120 -11.01 3.26 1.57
C PRO A 120 -12.29 3.30 2.41
N ARG A 121 -13.39 3.76 1.82
CA ARG A 121 -14.74 3.75 2.42
C ARG A 121 -15.41 2.40 2.29
N VAL A 122 -15.14 1.70 1.20
CA VAL A 122 -15.84 0.46 0.81
C VAL A 122 -14.85 -0.68 0.58
N ALA A 123 -15.29 -1.90 0.91
CA ALA A 123 -14.55 -3.12 0.64
C ALA A 123 -14.63 -3.48 -0.85
N ALA A 124 -13.88 -4.50 -1.29
CA ALA A 124 -13.94 -4.97 -2.67
C ALA A 124 -15.35 -5.44 -3.11
N SER A 125 -16.22 -5.81 -2.15
CA SER A 125 -17.64 -6.12 -2.39
C SER A 125 -18.54 -4.90 -2.61
N GLY A 126 -18.04 -3.68 -2.35
CA GLY A 126 -18.81 -2.44 -2.37
C GLY A 126 -19.50 -2.10 -1.03
N GLU A 127 -19.44 -2.99 -0.05
CA GLU A 127 -19.97 -2.75 1.29
C GLU A 127 -19.11 -1.74 2.06
N ALA A 128 -19.73 -0.92 2.91
CA ALA A 128 -19.01 0.05 3.74
C ALA A 128 -18.05 -0.67 4.71
N ILE A 129 -16.80 -0.24 4.76
CA ILE A 129 -15.79 -0.81 5.66
C ILE A 129 -16.12 -0.47 7.11
N TYR A 130 -16.57 0.74 7.41
CA TYR A 130 -16.74 1.22 8.78
C TYR A 130 -18.21 1.20 9.24
N ARG A 131 -18.43 0.95 10.53
CA ARG A 131 -19.77 1.00 11.17
C ARG A 131 -20.37 2.40 11.21
N GLY A 132 -19.54 3.43 11.09
CA GLY A 132 -19.92 4.83 11.13
C GLY A 132 -18.77 5.69 10.64
N ARG A 133 -18.84 6.99 10.97
CA ARG A 133 -17.74 7.91 10.70
C ARG A 133 -16.56 7.62 11.63
N VAL A 134 -15.36 7.88 11.14
CA VAL A 134 -14.08 7.65 11.83
C VAL A 134 -13.55 8.99 12.32
N PRO A 135 -12.92 9.10 13.51
CA PRO A 135 -12.30 10.35 13.94
C PRO A 135 -11.31 10.90 12.90
N ALA A 136 -11.36 12.19 12.61
CA ALA A 136 -10.47 12.84 11.64
C ALA A 136 -8.98 12.69 11.99
N GLU A 137 -8.67 12.55 13.29
CA GLU A 137 -7.32 12.30 13.81
C GLU A 137 -6.69 11.00 13.26
N THR A 138 -7.53 10.03 12.87
CA THR A 138 -7.07 8.78 12.24
C THR A 138 -6.35 9.04 10.91
N ILE A 139 -6.63 10.15 10.22
CA ILE A 139 -5.96 10.50 8.96
C ILE A 139 -4.46 10.67 9.18
N GLU A 140 -4.07 11.55 10.10
CA GLU A 140 -2.65 11.80 10.39
C GLU A 140 -1.99 10.59 11.04
N GLN A 141 -2.69 9.91 11.95
CA GLN A 141 -2.18 8.66 12.54
C GLN A 141 -1.77 7.66 11.44
N ARG A 142 -2.65 7.42 10.46
CA ARG A 142 -2.40 6.47 9.37
C ARG A 142 -1.34 6.96 8.38
N LEU A 143 -1.24 8.27 8.17
CA LEU A 143 -0.15 8.84 7.40
C LEU A 143 1.19 8.57 8.08
N GLU A 144 1.30 8.85 9.37
CA GLU A 144 2.56 8.68 10.12
C GLU A 144 2.95 7.21 10.34
N THR A 145 1.99 6.31 10.58
CA THR A 145 2.31 4.92 10.90
C THR A 145 2.36 3.99 9.69
N CYS A 146 1.89 4.42 8.52
CA CYS A 146 1.80 3.56 7.33
C CYS A 146 2.28 4.24 6.06
N TRP A 147 1.60 5.32 5.64
CA TRP A 147 1.83 5.92 4.32
C TRP A 147 3.22 6.58 4.22
N ARG A 148 3.59 7.45 5.17
CA ARG A 148 4.89 8.15 5.15
C ARG A 148 6.07 7.20 5.30
N PRO A 149 6.08 6.24 6.26
CA PRO A 149 7.18 5.27 6.34
C PRO A 149 7.36 4.49 5.04
N TYR A 150 6.27 4.06 4.40
CA TYR A 150 6.33 3.35 3.12
C TYR A 150 6.96 4.22 2.03
N HIS A 151 6.46 5.44 1.83
CA HIS A 151 6.95 6.32 0.77
C HIS A 151 8.36 6.85 1.01
N GLN A 152 8.71 7.17 2.27
CA GLN A 152 10.09 7.54 2.63
C GLN A 152 11.07 6.40 2.35
N THR A 153 10.70 5.17 2.73
CA THR A 153 11.54 3.99 2.48
C THR A 153 11.68 3.72 0.98
N LEU A 154 10.58 3.80 0.22
CA LEU A 154 10.61 3.63 -1.23
C LEU A 154 11.51 4.68 -1.91
N SER A 155 11.40 5.95 -1.51
CA SER A 155 12.26 7.03 -1.99
C SER A 155 13.73 6.74 -1.70
N LEU A 156 14.07 6.35 -0.47
CA LEU A 156 15.45 6.00 -0.10
C LEU A 156 16.01 4.86 -0.94
N LEU A 157 15.22 3.80 -1.20
CA LEU A 157 15.64 2.67 -2.02
C LEU A 157 15.88 3.06 -3.48
N VAL A 158 15.00 3.88 -4.04
CA VAL A 158 15.10 4.38 -5.43
C VAL A 158 16.29 5.34 -5.58
N GLU A 159 16.46 6.29 -4.66
CA GLU A 159 17.57 7.24 -4.65
C GLU A 159 18.92 6.56 -4.46
N HIS A 160 19.00 5.55 -3.57
CA HIS A 160 20.19 4.73 -3.42
C HIS A 160 20.53 4.00 -4.73
N THR A 161 19.54 3.33 -5.32
CA THR A 161 19.72 2.59 -6.58
C THR A 161 20.18 3.53 -7.71
N TYR A 162 19.55 4.69 -7.84
CA TYR A 162 19.94 5.68 -8.84
C TYR A 162 21.38 6.16 -8.62
N SER A 163 21.75 6.44 -7.38
CA SER A 163 23.09 6.92 -7.03
C SER A 163 24.18 5.89 -7.30
N SER A 164 23.90 4.59 -7.10
CA SER A 164 24.84 3.50 -7.31
C SER A 164 24.99 3.09 -8.79
N PHE A 165 23.94 3.21 -9.59
CA PHE A 165 23.92 2.65 -10.96
C PHE A 165 23.75 3.72 -12.06
N GLY A 166 23.53 4.98 -11.71
CA GLY A 166 23.19 6.05 -12.67
C GLY A 166 21.76 5.94 -13.24
N GLY A 167 20.93 5.06 -12.67
CA GLY A 167 19.55 4.82 -13.07
C GLY A 167 18.85 3.84 -12.12
N ALA A 168 17.51 3.84 -12.11
CA ALA A 168 16.71 2.94 -11.29
C ALA A 168 15.45 2.50 -12.04
N LEU A 169 15.13 1.20 -11.98
CA LEU A 169 13.87 0.61 -12.41
C LEU A 169 13.05 0.25 -11.16
N LEU A 170 11.89 0.89 -11.01
CA LEU A 170 10.91 0.53 -9.99
C LEU A 170 9.87 -0.43 -10.59
N ILE A 171 9.71 -1.60 -9.99
CA ILE A 171 8.64 -2.55 -10.27
C ILE A 171 7.58 -2.41 -9.16
N ASP A 172 6.45 -1.78 -9.49
CA ASP A 172 5.27 -1.69 -8.62
C ASP A 172 4.41 -2.95 -8.82
N ALA A 173 4.56 -3.92 -7.92
CA ALA A 173 4.04 -5.28 -8.06
C ALA A 173 2.63 -5.41 -7.48
N HIS A 174 1.73 -5.92 -8.32
CA HIS A 174 0.30 -6.05 -8.03
C HIS A 174 -0.28 -7.37 -8.54
N SER A 175 -1.44 -7.72 -8.00
CA SER A 175 -2.33 -8.73 -8.59
C SER A 175 -3.71 -8.12 -8.84
N MET A 176 -4.52 -8.73 -9.71
CA MET A 176 -5.86 -8.25 -9.99
C MET A 176 -6.87 -9.40 -9.96
N PRO A 177 -8.12 -9.14 -9.52
CA PRO A 177 -9.17 -10.14 -9.57
C PRO A 177 -9.47 -10.52 -11.03
N SER A 178 -9.79 -11.79 -11.26
CA SER A 178 -10.10 -12.31 -12.60
C SER A 178 -11.29 -11.62 -13.29
N SER A 179 -12.18 -11.00 -12.53
CA SER A 179 -13.32 -10.23 -13.05
C SER A 179 -12.96 -8.81 -13.49
N ALA A 180 -11.82 -8.26 -13.07
CA ALA A 180 -11.36 -6.93 -13.52
C ALA A 180 -10.78 -6.97 -14.94
N SER A 181 -10.32 -8.14 -15.38
CA SER A 181 -9.99 -8.38 -16.78
C SER A 181 -11.28 -8.57 -17.59
N ASN A 182 -11.92 -7.48 -18.00
CA ASN A 182 -12.79 -7.47 -19.19
C ASN A 182 -11.95 -7.63 -20.48
N LEU A 183 -10.99 -8.55 -20.49
CA LEU A 183 -10.61 -9.25 -21.71
C LEU A 183 -11.82 -10.13 -21.99
N GLY A 184 -12.75 -9.61 -22.79
CA GLY A 184 -14.02 -10.26 -23.11
C GLY A 184 -13.83 -11.74 -23.38
N SER A 185 -14.82 -12.54 -23.00
CA SER A 185 -14.88 -13.97 -23.33
C SER A 185 -14.42 -14.16 -24.78
N ARG A 186 -13.19 -14.63 -24.97
CA ARG A 186 -12.83 -15.26 -26.23
C ARG A 186 -13.56 -16.59 -26.16
N ASP A 187 -14.77 -16.60 -26.70
CA ASP A 187 -15.46 -17.84 -27.03
C ASP A 187 -14.44 -18.73 -27.75
N ARG A 188 -14.18 -19.90 -27.15
CA ARG A 188 -13.38 -20.96 -27.77
C ARG A 188 -14.22 -21.70 -28.78
#